data_AF-A0A3A8KMS7-F1
#
_entry.id   AF-A0A3A8KMS7-F1
#
_cell.length_a   1.000
_cell.length_b   1.000
_cell.length_c   1.000
_cell.angle_alpha   90.00
_cell.angle_beta   90.00
_cell.angle_gamma   90.00
#
_symmetry.space_group_name_H-M   'P 1'
#
loop_
_entity.id
_entity.type
_entity.pdbx_description
1 polymer ?
#
loop_
_entity_poly.entity_id
_entity_poly.type
_entity_poly.pdbx_seq_one_letter_code
_entity_poly.pdbx_strand_id
1 'polypeptide(L)'
;MSHASPNRLTVDPSALSASPLTPPVSKSDAQRALVLGHLTGAWPLPSVQAESDEDLPADVRVLRRGVEALRLPPGPVRDVDCADGGAPFRILVTQAAVTPGARVRFTGTPRLGERPHGPLFTSLKQALGPAGLTLTEGTPWPVELHAPQDTAKVPPVFRVPGAQSSQYASSLLLGCAERFLREKRAWSVEIEGTLTSAGYMDLTVAWLRRFGFTVEQSEGHYSVTGYQAPESVPSLPGDWSSLGYLVLIAWRTGGTVERAEPESAHPDQAILRLAADVGLKMIPAGAPNTWRFGGEATGELRATGKECPDLLPTLAALACVLPRPTTLTDVGILRVKESDRLEGIRTLVAAYGGTTELSAGADTETLRILPPKVKPARFAMDSRGDHRLAMSAATLCVLSGVPLDLTGPECVEKSFPGFWRQLARAGVRYS
;
A
#
# COMPACT_ATOMS: atom_id res chain seq x y z
N MET A 1 2.86 29.21 -7.88
CA MET A 1 3.40 28.48 -6.72
C MET A 1 4.85 28.18 -7.03
N SER A 2 5.77 28.52 -6.13
CA SER A 2 7.21 28.24 -6.29
C SER A 2 7.40 26.73 -6.42
N HIS A 3 7.79 26.25 -7.60
CA HIS A 3 8.37 24.91 -7.72
C HIS A 3 9.74 24.98 -7.06
N ALA A 4 9.78 24.76 -5.75
CA ALA A 4 11.04 24.44 -5.07
C ALA A 4 11.72 23.33 -5.87
N SER A 5 12.99 23.52 -6.22
CA SER A 5 13.75 22.46 -6.88
C SER A 5 13.72 21.23 -5.97
N PRO A 6 13.41 20.04 -6.51
CA PRO A 6 13.30 18.85 -5.67
C PRO A 6 14.62 18.60 -4.95
N ASN A 7 14.53 18.21 -3.67
CA ASN A 7 15.71 17.93 -2.86
C ASN A 7 16.53 16.81 -3.51
N ARG A 8 17.85 16.87 -3.34
CA ARG A 8 18.77 15.83 -3.77
C ARG A 8 19.43 15.20 -2.56
N LEU A 9 19.65 13.89 -2.65
CA LEU A 9 20.30 13.08 -1.62
C LEU A 9 21.38 12.24 -2.27
N THR A 10 22.61 12.34 -1.78
CA THR A 10 23.66 11.38 -2.15
C THR A 10 23.65 10.24 -1.13
N VAL A 11 23.65 8.99 -1.58
CA VAL A 11 23.59 7.79 -0.74
C VAL A 11 24.84 6.94 -0.98
N ASP A 12 25.65 6.74 0.06
CA ASP A 12 26.93 6.05 0.03
C ASP A 12 26.89 4.75 0.86
N PRO A 13 27.00 3.56 0.22
CA PRO A 13 26.97 2.26 0.87
C PRO A 13 28.36 1.72 1.26
N SER A 14 29.41 2.55 1.35
CA SER A 14 30.77 2.06 1.61
C SER A 14 31.04 1.62 3.06
N ALA A 15 30.16 1.97 4.00
CA ALA A 15 30.33 1.68 5.44
C ALA A 15 29.26 0.73 6.00
N LEU A 16 28.71 -0.17 5.17
CA LEU A 16 27.65 -1.10 5.58
C LEU A 16 28.05 -1.95 6.79
N SER A 17 27.10 -2.13 7.71
CA SER A 17 27.26 -2.93 8.91
C SER A 17 25.98 -3.68 9.26
N ALA A 18 26.14 -4.82 9.95
CA ALA A 18 25.03 -5.62 10.43
C ALA A 18 24.32 -4.87 11.58
N SER A 19 23.03 -4.60 11.39
CA SER A 19 22.19 -3.91 12.37
C SER A 19 20.77 -4.46 12.39
N PRO A 20 20.04 -4.35 13.51
CA PRO A 20 18.60 -4.58 13.54
C PRO A 20 17.85 -3.47 12.80
N LEU A 21 16.96 -3.88 11.90
CA LEU A 21 16.12 -3.00 11.09
C LEU A 21 14.65 -3.20 11.43
N THR A 22 13.94 -2.10 11.59
CA THR A 22 12.53 -2.12 11.99
C THR A 22 11.67 -1.44 10.92
N PRO A 23 10.67 -2.11 10.34
CA PRO A 23 9.70 -1.48 9.44
C PRO A 23 8.75 -0.55 10.22
N PRO A 24 8.04 0.36 9.55
CA PRO A 24 6.93 1.06 10.18
C PRO A 24 5.78 0.05 10.41
N VAL A 25 4.76 0.45 11.17
CA VAL A 25 3.49 -0.29 11.20
C VAL A 25 2.91 -0.40 9.80
N SER A 26 2.25 -1.53 9.49
CA SER A 26 1.72 -1.70 8.14
C SER A 26 0.67 -0.66 7.81
N LYS A 27 0.90 0.05 6.70
CA LYS A 27 0.00 1.09 6.20
C LYS A 27 -1.38 0.50 5.87
N SER A 28 -1.41 -0.63 5.18
CA SER A 28 -2.63 -1.26 4.70
C SER A 28 -3.46 -1.85 5.85
N ASP A 29 -2.79 -2.47 6.82
CA ASP A 29 -3.41 -2.97 8.06
C ASP A 29 -3.93 -1.81 8.91
N ALA A 30 -3.09 -0.80 9.17
CA ALA A 30 -3.44 0.35 9.99
C ALA A 30 -4.66 1.09 9.44
N GLN A 31 -4.76 1.23 8.11
CA GLN A 31 -5.92 1.88 7.50
C GLN A 31 -7.24 1.14 7.76
N ARG A 32 -7.24 -0.19 7.66
CA ARG A 32 -8.43 -1.02 7.95
C ARG A 32 -8.75 -0.98 9.44
N ALA A 33 -7.74 -1.19 10.28
CA ALA A 33 -7.90 -1.18 11.73
C ALA A 33 -8.39 0.17 12.24
N LEU A 34 -7.94 1.29 11.68
CA LEU A 34 -8.41 2.63 12.03
C LEU A 34 -9.91 2.80 11.79
N VAL A 35 -10.40 2.40 10.60
CA VAL A 35 -11.83 2.45 10.29
C VAL A 35 -12.61 1.58 11.26
N LEU A 36 -12.20 0.32 11.42
CA LEU A 36 -12.90 -0.65 12.28
C LEU A 36 -12.86 -0.25 13.76
N GLY A 37 -11.74 0.30 14.24
CA GLY A 37 -11.59 0.80 15.60
C GLY A 37 -12.58 1.93 15.91
N HIS A 38 -12.75 2.88 14.99
CA HIS A 38 -13.75 3.92 15.15
C HIS A 38 -15.18 3.38 15.05
N LEU A 39 -15.44 2.42 14.14
CA LEU A 39 -16.77 1.83 13.95
C LEU A 39 -17.24 1.01 15.16
N THR A 40 -16.32 0.31 15.81
CA THR A 40 -16.61 -0.62 16.91
C THR A 40 -16.45 0.01 18.30
N GLY A 41 -15.94 1.25 18.37
CA GLY A 41 -15.61 1.93 19.63
C GLY A 41 -14.31 1.46 20.29
N ALA A 42 -13.49 0.68 19.58
CA ALA A 42 -12.18 0.21 20.07
C ALA A 42 -11.05 1.23 19.88
N TRP A 43 -11.31 2.39 19.25
CA TRP A 43 -10.34 3.47 19.14
C TRP A 43 -10.20 4.23 20.48
N PRO A 44 -8.97 4.59 20.93
CA PRO A 44 -7.69 4.48 20.24
C PRO A 44 -7.04 3.09 20.29
N LEU A 45 -6.42 2.68 19.17
CA LEU A 45 -5.70 1.40 19.08
C LEU A 45 -4.30 1.50 19.71
N PRO A 46 -3.93 0.64 20.69
CA PRO A 46 -2.65 0.72 21.38
C PRO A 46 -1.43 0.71 20.46
N SER A 47 -1.43 -0.12 19.41
CA SER A 47 -0.30 -0.21 18.47
C SER A 47 -0.14 1.01 17.57
N VAL A 48 -1.21 1.80 17.34
CA VAL A 48 -1.10 3.08 16.64
C VAL A 48 -0.61 4.16 17.60
N GLN A 49 -1.06 4.14 18.84
CA GLN A 49 -0.68 5.11 19.88
C GLN A 49 0.76 4.93 20.37
N ALA A 50 1.32 3.72 20.24
CA ALA A 50 2.70 3.42 20.59
C ALA A 50 3.71 4.02 19.60
N GLU A 51 3.27 4.40 18.40
CA GLU A 51 4.12 5.01 17.38
C GLU A 51 4.06 6.54 17.50
N SER A 52 5.21 7.20 17.32
CA SER A 52 5.24 8.65 17.22
C SER A 52 4.51 9.09 15.93
N ASP A 53 3.91 10.30 15.93
CA ASP A 53 3.23 10.78 14.72
C ASP A 53 4.19 10.93 13.53
N GLU A 54 5.47 11.20 13.80
CA GLU A 54 6.52 11.30 12.78
C GLU A 54 6.93 9.94 12.19
N ASP A 55 6.76 8.85 12.95
CA ASP A 55 7.04 7.49 12.49
C ASP A 55 5.82 6.84 11.79
N LEU A 56 4.62 7.38 11.99
CA LEU A 56 3.42 6.92 11.31
C LEU A 56 3.43 7.30 9.82
N PRO A 57 3.15 6.35 8.90
CA PRO A 57 3.01 6.64 7.48
C PRO A 57 2.05 7.80 7.24
N ALA A 58 2.41 8.74 6.34
CA ALA A 58 1.57 9.92 6.09
C ALA A 58 0.13 9.55 5.68
N ASP A 59 -0.03 8.50 4.88
CA ASP A 59 -1.31 7.93 4.48
C ASP A 59 -2.17 7.46 5.69
N VAL A 60 -1.54 6.93 6.74
CA VAL A 60 -2.23 6.50 7.99
C VAL A 60 -2.70 7.73 8.75
N ARG A 61 -1.86 8.77 8.83
CA ARG A 61 -2.21 10.05 9.46
C ARG A 61 -3.35 10.77 8.73
N VAL A 62 -3.32 10.78 7.39
CA VAL A 62 -4.41 11.32 6.55
C VAL A 62 -5.71 10.58 6.84
N LEU A 63 -5.70 9.25 6.82
CA LEU A 63 -6.90 8.48 7.10
C LEU A 63 -7.42 8.71 8.51
N ARG A 64 -6.54 8.73 9.52
CA ARG A 64 -6.92 8.99 10.92
C ARG A 64 -7.69 10.30 11.05
N ARG A 65 -7.11 11.41 10.57
CA ARG A 65 -7.75 12.74 10.58
C ARG A 65 -9.08 12.74 9.82
N GLY A 66 -9.12 12.08 8.66
CA GLY A 66 -10.34 11.99 7.85
C GLY A 66 -11.46 11.24 8.56
N VAL A 67 -11.17 10.06 9.14
CA VAL A 67 -12.17 9.27 9.88
C VAL A 67 -12.65 10.05 11.12
N GLU A 68 -11.75 10.65 11.88
CA GLU A 68 -12.10 11.51 13.03
C GLU A 68 -13.05 12.65 12.61
N ALA A 69 -12.76 13.33 11.49
CA ALA A 69 -13.62 14.37 10.95
C ALA A 69 -15.01 13.85 10.53
N LEU A 70 -15.11 12.61 10.02
CA LEU A 70 -16.39 11.99 9.67
C LEU A 70 -17.23 11.64 10.90
N ARG A 71 -16.61 11.36 12.05
CA ARG A 71 -17.31 11.00 13.31
C ARG A 71 -17.78 12.19 14.14
N LEU A 72 -17.46 13.42 13.74
CA LEU A 72 -18.02 14.62 14.38
C LEU A 72 -19.56 14.72 14.20
N PRO A 73 -20.29 15.39 15.11
CA PRO A 73 -21.73 15.60 14.98
C PRO A 73 -22.12 16.32 13.68
N PRO A 74 -23.26 15.98 13.04
CA PRO A 74 -23.68 16.60 11.77
C PRO A 74 -23.62 18.12 11.82
N GLY A 75 -23.18 18.74 10.72
CA GLY A 75 -22.91 20.18 10.69
C GLY A 75 -22.66 20.72 9.27
N PRO A 76 -21.93 21.84 9.13
CA PRO A 76 -21.56 22.38 7.82
C PRO A 76 -20.68 21.38 7.05
N VAL A 77 -20.47 21.68 5.76
CA VAL A 77 -19.57 20.89 4.90
C VAL A 77 -18.20 20.81 5.55
N ARG A 78 -17.65 19.59 5.65
CA ARG A 78 -16.33 19.34 6.22
C ARG A 78 -15.29 19.21 5.11
N ASP A 79 -14.17 19.89 5.30
CA ASP A 79 -13.04 19.78 4.40
C ASP A 79 -12.10 18.68 4.88
N VAL A 80 -11.83 17.72 4.00
CA VAL A 80 -10.91 16.61 4.26
C VAL A 80 -9.83 16.61 3.20
N ASP A 81 -8.63 17.01 3.59
CA ASP A 81 -7.46 16.94 2.73
C ASP A 81 -6.86 15.54 2.73
N CYS A 82 -6.98 14.88 1.58
CA CYS A 82 -6.47 13.53 1.34
C CYS A 82 -5.01 13.53 0.85
N ALA A 83 -4.37 14.70 0.75
CA ALA A 83 -3.02 14.85 0.20
C ALA A 83 -2.88 14.09 -1.13
N ASP A 84 -1.97 13.12 -1.23
CA ASP A 84 -1.76 12.26 -2.40
C ASP A 84 -2.19 10.79 -2.17
N GLY A 85 -2.93 10.55 -1.08
CA GLY A 85 -3.29 9.23 -0.58
C GLY A 85 -4.48 8.61 -1.32
N GLY A 86 -4.20 7.75 -2.30
CA GLY A 86 -5.25 7.05 -3.06
C GLY A 86 -6.13 6.11 -2.22
N ALA A 87 -5.52 5.28 -1.37
CA ALA A 87 -6.26 4.39 -0.48
C ALA A 87 -7.02 5.16 0.62
N PRO A 88 -6.40 6.14 1.34
CA PRO A 88 -7.14 7.02 2.25
C PRO A 88 -8.36 7.67 1.60
N PHE A 89 -8.19 8.29 0.43
CA PHE A 89 -9.29 8.95 -0.28
C PHE A 89 -10.46 7.99 -0.57
N ARG A 90 -10.18 6.81 -1.15
CA ARG A 90 -11.21 5.82 -1.50
C ARG A 90 -11.95 5.29 -0.28
N ILE A 91 -11.22 5.02 0.80
CA ILE A 91 -11.82 4.62 2.09
C ILE A 91 -12.71 5.74 2.63
N LEU A 92 -12.20 6.98 2.70
CA LEU A 92 -12.93 8.11 3.27
C LEU A 92 -14.18 8.47 2.48
N VAL A 93 -14.14 8.44 1.15
CA VAL A 93 -15.31 8.66 0.30
C VAL A 93 -16.39 7.62 0.60
N THR A 94 -16.02 6.34 0.70
CA THR A 94 -16.99 5.30 1.07
C THR A 94 -17.54 5.52 2.46
N GLN A 95 -16.68 5.78 3.46
CA GLN A 95 -17.11 6.01 4.84
C GLN A 95 -18.05 7.21 4.94
N ALA A 96 -17.75 8.30 4.24
CA ALA A 96 -18.64 9.46 4.17
C ALA A 96 -19.99 9.10 3.51
N ALA A 97 -20.00 8.37 2.40
CA ALA A 97 -21.22 7.94 1.71
C ALA A 97 -22.13 7.06 2.60
N VAL A 98 -21.54 6.28 3.52
CA VAL A 98 -22.30 5.42 4.43
C VAL A 98 -22.63 6.04 5.78
N THR A 99 -22.04 7.19 6.11
CA THR A 99 -22.32 7.96 7.33
C THR A 99 -23.58 8.83 7.13
N PRO A 100 -24.66 8.63 7.91
CA PRO A 100 -25.92 9.35 7.71
C PRO A 100 -25.76 10.88 7.73
N GLY A 101 -26.22 11.53 6.66
CA GLY A 101 -26.24 12.99 6.57
C GLY A 101 -24.87 13.68 6.48
N ALA A 102 -23.78 12.93 6.29
CA ALA A 102 -22.45 13.50 6.13
C ALA A 102 -22.39 14.46 4.93
N ARG A 103 -21.71 15.60 5.10
CA ARG A 103 -21.45 16.58 4.05
C ARG A 103 -19.96 16.86 4.02
N VAL A 104 -19.29 16.46 2.94
CA VAL A 104 -17.82 16.44 2.89
C VAL A 104 -17.32 16.94 1.55
N ARG A 105 -16.28 17.78 1.59
CA ARG A 105 -15.49 18.18 0.44
C ARG A 105 -14.08 17.59 0.58
N PHE A 106 -13.74 16.68 -0.31
CA PHE A 106 -12.44 16.03 -0.37
C PHE A 106 -11.50 16.79 -1.30
N THR A 107 -10.36 17.22 -0.77
CA THR A 107 -9.28 17.87 -1.53
C THR A 107 -8.05 16.96 -1.60
N GLY A 108 -7.08 17.32 -2.43
CA GLY A 108 -5.80 16.62 -2.52
C GLY A 108 -4.95 17.17 -3.66
N THR A 109 -3.86 16.48 -3.97
CA THR A 109 -2.96 16.88 -5.06
C THR A 109 -3.61 16.69 -6.44
N PRO A 110 -3.19 17.43 -7.47
CA PRO A 110 -3.66 17.20 -8.84
C PRO A 110 -3.51 15.75 -9.29
N ARG A 111 -2.37 15.12 -8.94
CA ARG A 111 -2.09 13.72 -9.23
C ARG A 111 -3.11 12.76 -8.60
N LEU A 112 -3.64 13.05 -7.42
CA LEU A 112 -4.70 12.25 -6.82
C LEU A 112 -5.99 12.32 -7.67
N GLY A 113 -6.31 13.48 -8.24
CA GLY A 113 -7.46 13.66 -9.13
C GLY A 113 -7.31 13.00 -10.50
N GLU A 114 -6.09 12.81 -11.00
CA GLU A 114 -5.80 12.06 -12.24
C GLU A 114 -5.94 10.55 -12.10
N ARG A 115 -5.92 10.02 -10.87
CA ARG A 115 -6.07 8.58 -10.62
C ARG A 115 -7.50 8.15 -10.91
N PRO A 116 -7.72 6.91 -11.38
CA PRO A 116 -9.07 6.42 -11.57
C PRO A 116 -9.81 6.35 -10.23
N HIS A 117 -11.02 6.90 -10.17
CA HIS A 117 -11.96 6.75 -9.05
C HIS A 117 -13.40 6.47 -9.51
N GLY A 118 -13.69 6.68 -10.80
CA GLY A 118 -15.01 6.52 -11.41
C GLY A 118 -15.76 5.24 -11.01
N PRO A 119 -15.14 4.04 -11.03
CA PRO A 119 -15.83 2.81 -10.62
C PRO A 119 -16.36 2.85 -9.18
N LEU A 120 -15.61 3.44 -8.25
CA LEU A 120 -16.05 3.59 -6.87
C LEU A 120 -17.24 4.56 -6.79
N PHE A 121 -17.17 5.70 -7.48
CA PHE A 121 -18.24 6.69 -7.48
C PHE A 121 -19.51 6.14 -8.12
N THR A 122 -19.40 5.40 -9.22
CA THR A 122 -20.50 4.70 -9.87
C THR A 122 -21.13 3.70 -8.92
N SER A 123 -20.33 2.87 -8.24
CA SER A 123 -20.83 1.90 -7.25
C SER A 123 -21.64 2.56 -6.14
N LEU A 124 -21.10 3.65 -5.56
CA LEU A 124 -21.77 4.40 -4.50
C LEU A 124 -23.06 5.07 -4.99
N LYS A 125 -23.02 5.73 -6.17
CA LYS A 125 -24.20 6.37 -6.78
C LYS A 125 -25.30 5.37 -7.11
N GLN A 126 -24.96 4.21 -7.65
CA GLN A 126 -25.94 3.18 -7.97
C GLN A 126 -26.61 2.61 -6.71
N ALA A 127 -25.82 2.31 -5.67
CA ALA A 127 -26.35 1.72 -4.44
C ALA A 127 -27.13 2.72 -3.57
N LEU A 128 -26.65 3.98 -3.47
CA LEU A 128 -27.12 4.94 -2.47
C LEU A 128 -27.76 6.19 -3.08
N GLY A 129 -27.61 6.43 -4.38
CA GLY A 129 -28.27 7.53 -5.09
C GLY A 129 -29.79 7.51 -4.96
N PRO A 130 -30.48 6.35 -5.04
CA PRO A 130 -31.92 6.27 -4.78
C PRO A 130 -32.34 6.71 -3.38
N ALA A 131 -31.41 6.72 -2.42
CA ALA A 131 -31.62 7.24 -1.06
C ALA A 131 -31.22 8.72 -0.90
N GLY A 132 -30.72 9.37 -1.96
CA GLY A 132 -30.33 10.77 -1.96
C GLY A 132 -28.83 11.04 -1.82
N LEU A 133 -27.96 10.04 -2.05
CA LEU A 133 -26.51 10.32 -2.17
C LEU A 133 -26.26 11.26 -3.36
N THR A 134 -25.59 12.38 -3.12
CA THR A 134 -24.97 13.19 -4.18
C THR A 134 -23.46 13.11 -4.09
N LEU A 135 -22.80 12.93 -5.24
CA LEU A 135 -21.34 12.90 -5.36
C LEU A 135 -20.94 13.60 -6.66
N THR A 136 -20.25 14.72 -6.55
CA THR A 136 -19.88 15.59 -7.67
C THR A 136 -18.38 15.72 -7.73
N GLU A 137 -17.81 15.46 -8.91
CA GLU A 137 -16.40 15.69 -9.22
C GLU A 137 -16.25 17.11 -9.76
N GLY A 138 -15.50 17.96 -9.06
CA GLY A 138 -15.14 19.30 -9.52
C GLY A 138 -14.12 19.26 -10.65
N THR A 139 -14.09 20.31 -11.48
CA THR A 139 -13.06 20.51 -12.50
C THR A 139 -12.51 21.94 -12.40
N PRO A 140 -11.27 22.13 -11.88
CA PRO A 140 -10.38 21.12 -11.31
C PRO A 140 -10.92 20.55 -9.97
N TRP A 141 -10.35 19.42 -9.54
CA TRP A 141 -10.63 18.73 -8.28
C TRP A 141 -10.85 19.70 -7.11
N PRO A 142 -12.02 19.66 -6.43
CA PRO A 142 -12.28 18.66 -5.37
C PRO A 142 -13.50 17.75 -5.63
N VAL A 143 -13.72 16.75 -4.77
CA VAL A 143 -14.95 15.93 -4.75
C VAL A 143 -15.87 16.35 -3.62
N GLU A 144 -17.11 16.69 -3.94
CA GLU A 144 -18.15 17.02 -2.97
C GLU A 144 -19.13 15.85 -2.82
N LEU A 145 -19.46 15.51 -1.58
CA LEU A 145 -20.32 14.38 -1.24
C LEU A 145 -21.32 14.77 -0.16
N HIS A 146 -22.61 14.55 -0.45
CA HIS A 146 -23.68 14.58 0.55
C HIS A 146 -24.31 13.20 0.69
N ALA A 147 -24.20 12.63 1.88
CA ALA A 147 -24.69 11.29 2.18
C ALA A 147 -26.18 11.28 2.51
N PRO A 148 -26.90 10.19 2.19
CA PRO A 148 -28.30 10.02 2.55
C PRO A 148 -28.47 9.96 4.08
N GLN A 149 -29.64 10.37 4.58
CA GLN A 149 -30.00 10.23 6.00
C GLN A 149 -30.47 8.82 6.34
N ASP A 150 -31.24 8.21 5.43
CA ASP A 150 -31.81 6.87 5.59
C ASP A 150 -31.55 6.05 4.33
N THR A 151 -31.12 4.81 4.53
CA THR A 151 -30.82 3.83 3.48
C THR A 151 -31.53 2.50 3.70
N ALA A 152 -32.49 2.42 4.62
CA ALA A 152 -33.22 1.19 4.92
C ALA A 152 -33.94 0.59 3.70
N LYS A 153 -34.33 1.42 2.73
CA LYS A 153 -35.10 1.02 1.54
C LYS A 153 -34.25 0.68 0.31
N VAL A 154 -32.94 0.93 0.32
CA VAL A 154 -32.08 0.55 -0.83
C VAL A 154 -31.60 -0.89 -0.71
N PRO A 155 -31.36 -1.60 -1.82
CA PRO A 155 -30.73 -2.91 -1.79
C PRO A 155 -29.39 -2.87 -1.03
N PRO A 156 -29.10 -3.85 -0.14
CA PRO A 156 -27.87 -3.86 0.68
C PRO A 156 -26.66 -4.36 -0.11
N VAL A 157 -26.44 -3.85 -1.31
CA VAL A 157 -25.38 -4.36 -2.20
C VAL A 157 -24.65 -3.22 -2.90
N PHE A 158 -23.32 -3.31 -2.87
CA PHE A 158 -22.44 -2.55 -3.74
C PHE A 158 -21.92 -3.45 -4.85
N ARG A 159 -21.84 -2.93 -6.08
CA ARG A 159 -21.31 -3.65 -7.25
C ARG A 159 -20.06 -2.94 -7.76
N VAL A 160 -18.99 -3.66 -8.07
CA VAL A 160 -17.75 -3.06 -8.55
C VAL A 160 -16.99 -3.95 -9.55
N PRO A 161 -16.43 -3.38 -10.62
CA PRO A 161 -15.57 -4.12 -11.53
C PRO A 161 -14.27 -4.61 -10.86
N GLY A 162 -13.99 -5.91 -10.93
CA GLY A 162 -12.83 -6.53 -10.29
C GLY A 162 -11.47 -6.14 -10.90
N ALA A 163 -11.45 -5.82 -12.20
CA ALA A 163 -10.20 -5.58 -12.93
C ALA A 163 -9.46 -4.29 -12.52
N GLN A 164 -10.16 -3.29 -11.94
CA GLN A 164 -9.63 -1.93 -11.88
C GLN A 164 -8.96 -1.54 -10.55
N SER A 165 -9.43 -2.04 -9.39
CA SER A 165 -8.71 -1.88 -8.12
C SER A 165 -9.35 -2.67 -6.95
N SER A 166 -8.56 -3.48 -6.25
CA SER A 166 -8.95 -4.07 -4.95
C SER A 166 -9.24 -3.02 -3.86
N GLN A 167 -8.74 -1.78 -4.02
CA GLN A 167 -9.01 -0.70 -3.06
C GLN A 167 -10.49 -0.29 -3.05
N TYR A 168 -11.20 -0.38 -4.19
CA TYR A 168 -12.62 -0.08 -4.24
C TYR A 168 -13.43 -1.16 -3.52
N ALA A 169 -13.20 -2.44 -3.85
CA ALA A 169 -13.89 -3.55 -3.20
C ALA A 169 -13.62 -3.56 -1.68
N SER A 170 -12.37 -3.30 -1.28
CA SER A 170 -11.99 -3.19 0.14
C SER A 170 -12.68 -2.03 0.84
N SER A 171 -12.74 -0.83 0.22
CA SER A 171 -13.41 0.32 0.84
C SER A 171 -14.91 0.08 0.99
N LEU A 172 -15.55 -0.49 -0.04
CA LEU A 172 -16.96 -0.86 -0.04
C LEU A 172 -17.27 -1.89 1.05
N LEU A 173 -16.42 -2.90 1.24
CA LEU A 173 -16.63 -3.92 2.27
C LEU A 173 -16.49 -3.34 3.70
N LEU A 174 -15.56 -2.40 3.91
CA LEU A 174 -15.53 -1.63 5.16
C LEU A 174 -16.80 -0.78 5.34
N GLY A 175 -17.38 -0.27 4.25
CA GLY A 175 -18.69 0.39 4.25
C GLY A 175 -19.84 -0.56 4.62
N CYS A 176 -19.81 -1.82 4.16
CA CYS A 176 -20.76 -2.85 4.55
C CYS A 176 -20.75 -3.09 6.06
N ALA A 177 -19.57 -3.08 6.69
CA ALA A 177 -19.45 -3.21 8.15
C ALA A 177 -20.13 -2.06 8.91
N GLU A 178 -19.93 -0.81 8.49
CA GLU A 178 -20.62 0.35 9.07
C GLU A 178 -22.14 0.23 8.91
N ARG A 179 -22.60 -0.12 7.70
CA ARG A 179 -24.03 -0.30 7.42
C ARG A 179 -24.62 -1.43 8.25
N PHE A 180 -23.96 -2.57 8.37
CA PHE A 180 -24.39 -3.70 9.18
C PHE A 180 -24.56 -3.30 10.65
N LEU A 181 -23.57 -2.60 11.24
CA LEU A 181 -23.65 -2.18 12.64
C LEU A 181 -24.87 -1.29 12.92
N ARG A 182 -25.23 -0.42 11.98
CA ARG A 182 -26.36 0.49 12.13
C ARG A 182 -27.71 -0.15 11.83
N GLU A 183 -27.81 -0.89 10.73
CA GLU A 183 -29.08 -1.36 10.18
C GLU A 183 -29.43 -2.78 10.61
N LYS A 184 -28.47 -3.53 11.18
CA LYS A 184 -28.62 -4.93 11.59
C LYS A 184 -29.12 -5.85 10.47
N ARG A 185 -28.81 -5.51 9.21
CA ARG A 185 -29.04 -6.34 8.02
C ARG A 185 -27.71 -6.60 7.31
N ALA A 186 -27.60 -7.76 6.68
CA ALA A 186 -26.45 -8.10 5.88
C ALA A 186 -26.24 -7.09 4.75
N TRP A 187 -24.98 -6.72 4.50
CA TRP A 187 -24.57 -5.88 3.38
C TRP A 187 -23.42 -6.54 2.62
N SER A 188 -23.48 -6.46 1.30
CA SER A 188 -22.55 -7.19 0.45
C SER A 188 -21.84 -6.33 -0.59
N VAL A 189 -20.67 -6.82 -1.02
CA VAL A 189 -19.96 -6.36 -2.21
C VAL A 189 -19.98 -7.49 -3.25
N GLU A 190 -20.48 -7.18 -4.44
CA GLU A 190 -20.41 -8.03 -5.63
C GLU A 190 -19.32 -7.53 -6.58
N ILE A 191 -18.40 -8.41 -6.93
CA ILE A 191 -17.26 -8.14 -7.80
C ILE A 191 -17.55 -8.71 -9.18
N GLU A 192 -17.58 -7.84 -10.18
CA GLU A 192 -17.81 -8.22 -11.57
C GLU A 192 -16.48 -8.65 -12.20
N GLY A 193 -16.42 -9.91 -12.66
CA GLY A 193 -15.23 -10.52 -13.24
C GLY A 193 -14.14 -10.86 -12.20
N THR A 194 -12.90 -10.97 -12.65
CA THR A 194 -11.77 -11.36 -11.79
C THR A 194 -11.21 -10.16 -11.02
N LEU A 195 -11.05 -10.32 -9.71
CA LEU A 195 -10.45 -9.31 -8.84
C LEU A 195 -8.93 -9.21 -9.06
N THR A 196 -8.43 -8.03 -9.41
CA THR A 196 -7.00 -7.75 -9.39
C THR A 196 -6.53 -7.52 -7.96
N SER A 197 -5.39 -8.11 -7.58
CA SER A 197 -4.80 -7.98 -6.24
C SER A 197 -5.72 -8.47 -5.12
N ALA A 198 -6.28 -9.67 -5.28
CA ALA A 198 -7.23 -10.31 -4.36
C ALA A 198 -6.73 -10.36 -2.90
N GLY A 199 -5.42 -10.51 -2.68
CA GLY A 199 -4.85 -10.53 -1.32
C GLY A 199 -5.13 -9.27 -0.48
N TYR A 200 -5.37 -8.10 -1.10
CA TYR A 200 -5.81 -6.91 -0.35
C TYR A 200 -7.28 -6.98 0.08
N MET A 201 -8.12 -7.70 -0.66
CA MET A 201 -9.48 -8.00 -0.23
C MET A 201 -9.48 -9.02 0.90
N ASP A 202 -8.66 -10.07 0.79
CA ASP A 202 -8.45 -11.05 1.85
C ASP A 202 -7.95 -10.39 3.15
N LEU A 203 -7.03 -9.42 3.03
CA LEU A 203 -6.59 -8.59 4.15
C LEU A 203 -7.75 -7.81 4.80
N THR A 204 -8.67 -7.26 3.99
CA THR A 204 -9.87 -6.59 4.51
C THR A 204 -10.77 -7.55 5.29
N VAL A 205 -10.99 -8.76 4.75
CA VAL A 205 -11.77 -9.79 5.45
C VAL A 205 -11.07 -10.25 6.73
N ALA A 206 -9.76 -10.45 6.70
CA ALA A 206 -8.97 -10.83 7.87
C ALA A 206 -9.13 -9.78 9.00
N TRP A 207 -9.06 -8.49 8.67
CA TRP A 207 -9.28 -7.42 9.64
C TRP A 207 -10.71 -7.34 10.15
N LEU A 208 -11.71 -7.52 9.29
CA LEU A 208 -13.11 -7.59 9.71
C LEU A 208 -13.33 -8.71 10.73
N ARG A 209 -12.83 -9.92 10.44
CA ARG A 209 -12.91 -11.08 11.34
C ARG A 209 -12.16 -10.84 12.65
N ARG A 210 -10.98 -10.24 12.59
CA ARG A 210 -10.18 -9.84 13.77
C ARG A 210 -10.91 -8.84 14.67
N PHE A 211 -11.76 -7.98 14.10
CA PHE A 211 -12.63 -7.07 14.84
C PHE A 211 -13.98 -7.70 15.21
N GLY A 212 -14.19 -9.00 14.97
CA GLY A 212 -15.40 -9.71 15.39
C GLY A 212 -16.56 -9.70 14.40
N PHE A 213 -16.35 -9.24 13.17
CA PHE A 213 -17.36 -9.34 12.12
C PHE A 213 -17.41 -10.74 11.51
N THR A 214 -18.62 -11.22 11.23
CA THR A 214 -18.83 -12.42 10.40
C THR A 214 -18.87 -11.99 8.94
N VAL A 215 -17.97 -12.56 8.14
CA VAL A 215 -17.88 -12.31 6.70
C VAL A 215 -18.02 -13.61 5.94
N GLU A 216 -19.12 -13.74 5.22
CA GLU A 216 -19.41 -14.81 4.29
C GLU A 216 -18.83 -14.48 2.92
N GLN A 217 -18.26 -15.50 2.27
CA GLN A 217 -17.58 -15.36 0.98
C GLN A 217 -18.04 -16.45 0.03
N SER A 218 -18.38 -16.06 -1.20
CA SER A 218 -18.57 -16.96 -2.34
C SER A 218 -17.94 -16.34 -3.58
N GLU A 219 -17.98 -17.02 -4.72
CA GLU A 219 -17.34 -16.55 -5.95
C GLU A 219 -17.78 -15.11 -6.32
N GLY A 220 -16.86 -14.16 -6.18
CA GLY A 220 -17.11 -12.73 -6.43
C GLY A 220 -18.03 -12.02 -5.44
N HIS A 221 -18.45 -12.64 -4.32
CA HIS A 221 -19.38 -12.05 -3.36
C HIS A 221 -18.85 -12.08 -1.93
N TYR A 222 -18.93 -10.95 -1.24
CA TYR A 222 -18.48 -10.79 0.14
C TYR A 222 -19.59 -10.13 0.95
N SER A 223 -20.11 -10.80 1.97
CA SER A 223 -21.21 -10.31 2.79
C SER A 223 -20.81 -10.18 4.25
N VAL A 224 -21.09 -9.01 4.85
CA VAL A 224 -20.98 -8.83 6.30
C VAL A 224 -22.34 -9.16 6.92
N THR A 225 -22.41 -10.27 7.64
CA THR A 225 -23.68 -10.86 8.13
C THR A 225 -23.83 -10.84 9.65
N GLY A 226 -22.75 -10.56 10.38
CA GLY A 226 -22.73 -10.63 11.83
C GLY A 226 -21.67 -9.74 12.45
N TYR A 227 -21.82 -9.44 13.75
CA TYR A 227 -20.80 -8.79 14.57
C TYR A 227 -20.93 -9.25 16.01
N GLN A 228 -19.84 -9.70 16.59
CA GLN A 228 -19.68 -9.95 18.01
C GLN A 228 -18.34 -9.36 18.44
N ALA A 229 -18.36 -8.42 19.38
CA ALA A 229 -17.15 -7.76 19.84
C ALA A 229 -16.13 -8.80 20.34
N PRO A 230 -14.86 -8.75 19.87
CA PRO A 230 -13.83 -9.67 20.32
C PRO A 230 -13.38 -9.31 21.75
N GLU A 231 -12.75 -10.24 22.45
CA GLU A 231 -12.17 -9.98 23.78
C GLU A 231 -11.06 -8.93 23.72
N SER A 232 -10.29 -8.92 22.63
CA SER A 232 -9.25 -7.93 22.37
C SER A 232 -9.07 -7.70 20.87
N VAL A 233 -8.64 -6.49 20.52
CA VAL A 233 -8.27 -6.15 19.13
C VAL A 233 -6.77 -6.44 18.93
N PRO A 234 -6.39 -7.14 17.85
CA PRO A 234 -4.98 -7.48 17.62
C PRO A 234 -4.12 -6.25 17.33
N SER A 235 -2.83 -6.36 17.69
CA SER A 235 -1.82 -5.36 17.35
C SER A 235 -1.58 -5.27 15.83
N LEU A 236 -1.13 -4.12 15.37
CA LEU A 236 -0.71 -3.93 13.99
C LEU A 236 0.65 -4.61 13.72
N PRO A 237 0.78 -5.37 12.61
CA PRO A 237 2.04 -5.96 12.20
C PRO A 237 2.98 -4.93 11.57
N GLY A 238 4.23 -5.32 11.33
CA GLY A 238 5.15 -4.57 10.47
C GLY A 238 4.70 -4.57 9.01
N ASP A 239 5.04 -3.50 8.29
CA ASP A 239 4.65 -3.35 6.89
C ASP A 239 5.40 -4.30 5.95
N TRP A 240 4.72 -5.32 5.40
CA TRP A 240 5.35 -6.30 4.48
C TRP A 240 5.88 -5.67 3.18
N SER A 241 5.19 -4.65 2.68
CA SER A 241 5.64 -3.80 1.58
C SER A 241 7.03 -3.20 1.88
N SER A 242 7.22 -2.65 3.08
CA SER A 242 8.46 -2.02 3.54
C SER A 242 9.52 -3.04 3.98
N LEU A 243 9.09 -4.16 4.59
CA LEU A 243 9.96 -5.31 4.89
C LEU A 243 10.57 -5.86 3.61
N GLY A 244 9.91 -5.73 2.46
CA GLY A 244 10.50 -6.03 1.15
C GLY A 244 11.89 -5.40 0.95
N TYR A 245 12.06 -4.14 1.36
CA TYR A 245 13.36 -3.46 1.33
C TYR A 245 14.30 -4.01 2.40
N LEU A 246 13.82 -4.06 3.65
CA LEU A 246 14.64 -4.37 4.82
C LEU A 246 15.16 -5.81 4.80
N VAL A 247 14.39 -6.77 4.29
CA VAL A 247 14.80 -8.17 4.12
C VAL A 247 16.04 -8.26 3.22
N LEU A 248 16.02 -7.54 2.09
CA LEU A 248 17.12 -7.53 1.14
C LEU A 248 18.35 -6.78 1.68
N ILE A 249 18.12 -5.68 2.40
CA ILE A 249 19.19 -4.93 3.09
C ILE A 249 19.83 -5.80 4.17
N ALA A 250 19.03 -6.43 5.04
CA ALA A 250 19.52 -7.31 6.10
C ALA A 250 20.27 -8.53 5.56
N TRP A 251 19.80 -9.12 4.45
CA TRP A 251 20.56 -10.15 3.74
C TRP A 251 21.94 -9.66 3.33
N ARG A 252 22.02 -8.46 2.74
CA ARG A 252 23.28 -7.91 2.25
C ARG A 252 24.25 -7.51 3.37
N THR A 253 23.75 -6.95 4.46
CA THR A 253 24.57 -6.46 5.57
C THR A 253 24.84 -7.50 6.65
N GLY A 254 24.13 -8.63 6.63
CA GLY A 254 24.16 -9.63 7.70
C GLY A 254 23.38 -9.22 8.96
N GLY A 255 22.55 -8.17 8.87
CA GLY A 255 21.68 -7.69 9.95
C GLY A 255 20.42 -8.54 10.17
N THR A 256 19.48 -7.98 10.93
CA THR A 256 18.18 -8.62 11.21
C THR A 256 17.03 -7.68 10.86
N VAL A 257 15.85 -8.23 10.61
CA VAL A 257 14.60 -7.47 10.51
C VAL A 257 13.64 -7.88 11.62
N GLU A 258 13.00 -6.89 12.21
CA GLU A 258 11.98 -7.06 13.26
C GLU A 258 10.57 -6.92 12.67
N ARG A 259 9.55 -7.28 13.45
CA ARG A 259 8.12 -7.15 13.11
C ARG A 259 7.72 -7.86 11.81
N ALA A 260 8.47 -8.89 11.41
CA ALA A 260 8.14 -9.72 10.26
C ALA A 260 7.36 -10.95 10.74
N GLU A 261 6.03 -10.88 10.62
CA GLU A 261 5.08 -11.92 11.01
C GLU A 261 4.73 -12.81 9.80
N PRO A 262 5.28 -14.03 9.69
CA PRO A 262 5.05 -14.90 8.53
C PRO A 262 3.60 -15.42 8.44
N GLU A 263 2.80 -15.30 9.50
CA GLU A 263 1.40 -15.71 9.49
C GLU A 263 0.45 -14.53 9.13
N SER A 264 1.00 -13.39 8.69
CA SER A 264 0.22 -12.23 8.29
C SER A 264 -0.54 -12.49 6.98
N ALA A 265 -1.76 -11.96 6.87
CA ALA A 265 -2.57 -12.00 5.66
C ALA A 265 -2.13 -10.98 4.58
N HIS A 266 -1.05 -10.24 4.80
CA HIS A 266 -0.62 -9.19 3.88
C HIS A 266 -0.05 -9.80 2.58
N PRO A 267 -0.53 -9.40 1.38
CA PRO A 267 -0.11 -10.02 0.11
C PRO A 267 1.40 -9.94 -0.15
N ASP A 268 2.03 -8.84 0.26
CA ASP A 268 3.47 -8.65 0.10
C ASP A 268 4.33 -9.55 1.00
N GLN A 269 3.75 -10.42 1.84
CA GLN A 269 4.49 -11.54 2.44
C GLN A 269 5.08 -12.47 1.36
N ALA A 270 4.59 -12.40 0.12
CA ALA A 270 5.16 -13.04 -1.06
C ALA A 270 6.69 -12.81 -1.20
N ILE A 271 7.24 -11.73 -0.64
CA ILE A 271 8.71 -11.52 -0.61
C ILE A 271 9.46 -12.71 -0.01
N LEU A 272 8.91 -13.39 1.01
CA LEU A 272 9.58 -14.53 1.65
C LEU A 272 9.75 -15.69 0.68
N ARG A 273 8.68 -16.03 -0.05
CA ARG A 273 8.70 -17.07 -1.09
C ARG A 273 9.63 -16.66 -2.23
N LEU A 274 9.50 -15.43 -2.74
CA LEU A 274 10.33 -14.93 -3.84
C LEU A 274 11.82 -14.85 -3.48
N ALA A 275 12.14 -14.51 -2.23
CA ALA A 275 13.50 -14.56 -1.70
C ALA A 275 14.02 -16.00 -1.65
N ALA A 276 13.19 -16.96 -1.23
CA ALA A 276 13.54 -18.38 -1.26
C ALA A 276 13.75 -18.92 -2.68
N ASP A 277 12.92 -18.52 -3.64
CA ASP A 277 13.03 -18.91 -5.06
C ASP A 277 14.37 -18.49 -5.67
N VAL A 278 14.95 -17.37 -5.23
CA VAL A 278 16.29 -16.93 -5.66
C VAL A 278 17.43 -17.52 -4.84
N GLY A 279 17.16 -18.27 -3.76
CA GLY A 279 18.17 -18.95 -2.93
C GLY A 279 18.44 -18.33 -1.56
N LEU A 280 17.68 -17.31 -1.16
CA LEU A 280 17.79 -16.72 0.17
C LEU A 280 17.06 -17.55 1.21
N LYS A 281 17.56 -17.54 2.45
CA LYS A 281 16.99 -18.31 3.56
C LYS A 281 16.68 -17.39 4.72
N MET A 282 15.44 -17.44 5.18
CA MET A 282 14.97 -16.80 6.41
C MET A 282 15.39 -17.66 7.61
N ILE A 283 16.02 -17.03 8.60
CA ILE A 283 16.64 -17.70 9.75
C ILE A 283 16.16 -17.00 11.03
N PRO A 284 15.61 -17.72 12.03
CA PRO A 284 15.24 -17.11 13.31
C PRO A 284 16.42 -16.39 13.97
N ALA A 285 16.17 -15.22 14.56
CA ALA A 285 17.20 -14.40 15.22
C ALA A 285 16.95 -14.24 16.74
N GLY A 286 16.33 -15.23 17.38
CA GLY A 286 16.20 -15.33 18.84
C GLY A 286 15.05 -14.55 19.47
N ALA A 287 14.62 -13.42 18.90
CA ALA A 287 13.44 -12.67 19.33
C ALA A 287 12.20 -13.00 18.47
N PRO A 288 10.97 -12.89 19.03
CA PRO A 288 9.74 -13.07 18.27
C PRO A 288 9.70 -12.17 17.03
N ASN A 289 9.22 -12.71 15.91
CA ASN A 289 9.10 -11.99 14.63
C ASN A 289 10.37 -11.26 14.18
N THR A 290 11.54 -11.76 14.60
CA THR A 290 12.85 -11.20 14.28
C THR A 290 13.70 -12.23 13.54
N TRP A 291 14.22 -11.83 12.38
CA TRP A 291 14.79 -12.75 11.41
C TRP A 291 16.07 -12.22 10.78
N ARG A 292 17.00 -13.12 10.51
CA ARG A 292 18.17 -12.88 9.65
C ARG A 292 17.92 -13.53 8.29
N PHE A 293 18.57 -13.01 7.25
CA PHE A 293 18.54 -13.59 5.92
C PHE A 293 19.95 -13.97 5.47
N GLY A 294 20.11 -15.17 4.92
CA GLY A 294 21.38 -15.68 4.40
C GLY A 294 21.20 -16.43 3.09
N GLY A 295 22.25 -17.11 2.62
CA GLY A 295 22.26 -17.83 1.34
C GLY A 295 22.80 -16.98 0.18
N GLU A 296 22.91 -17.62 -0.98
CA GLU A 296 23.41 -17.02 -2.20
C GLU A 296 22.28 -16.87 -3.22
N ALA A 297 22.16 -15.68 -3.81
CA ALA A 297 21.08 -15.37 -4.74
C ALA A 297 21.39 -15.89 -6.16
N THR A 298 21.26 -17.20 -6.38
CA THR A 298 21.60 -17.88 -7.64
C THR A 298 20.38 -18.33 -8.46
N GLY A 299 19.18 -18.29 -7.89
CA GLY A 299 17.95 -18.76 -8.51
C GLY A 299 17.35 -17.78 -9.52
N GLU A 300 16.21 -18.16 -10.10
CA GLU A 300 15.44 -17.32 -11.01
C GLU A 300 14.35 -16.56 -10.25
N LEU A 301 14.20 -15.28 -10.55
CA LEU A 301 13.12 -14.47 -9.99
C LEU A 301 11.97 -14.34 -11.01
N ARG A 302 10.79 -14.81 -10.60
CA ARG A 302 9.53 -14.66 -11.33
C ARG A 302 8.46 -14.14 -10.39
N ALA A 303 7.89 -12.98 -10.69
CA ALA A 303 6.85 -12.36 -9.88
C ALA A 303 5.74 -11.77 -10.75
N THR A 304 4.55 -11.60 -10.18
CA THR A 304 3.38 -11.07 -10.89
C THR A 304 2.77 -9.89 -10.15
N GLY A 305 2.40 -8.86 -10.90
CA GLY A 305 1.63 -7.71 -10.40
C GLY A 305 0.21 -8.06 -9.95
N LYS A 306 -0.30 -9.25 -10.27
CA LYS A 306 -1.57 -9.75 -9.71
C LYS A 306 -1.44 -10.09 -8.23
N GLU A 307 -0.28 -10.59 -7.80
CA GLU A 307 -0.02 -11.03 -6.43
C GLU A 307 0.52 -9.89 -5.56
N CYS A 308 1.66 -9.30 -5.96
CA CYS A 308 2.41 -8.35 -5.15
C CYS A 308 2.85 -7.12 -5.98
N PRO A 309 1.92 -6.33 -6.54
CA PRO A 309 2.24 -5.20 -7.42
C PRO A 309 3.16 -4.16 -6.75
N ASP A 310 3.05 -4.05 -5.43
CA ASP A 310 3.74 -3.08 -4.61
C ASP A 310 5.18 -3.51 -4.28
N LEU A 311 5.53 -4.80 -4.44
CA LEU A 311 6.89 -5.32 -4.35
C LEU A 311 7.67 -5.23 -5.67
N LEU A 312 6.99 -5.10 -6.83
CA LEU A 312 7.64 -5.15 -8.14
C LEU A 312 8.81 -4.15 -8.29
N PRO A 313 8.76 -2.90 -7.77
CA PRO A 313 9.93 -2.01 -7.77
C PRO A 313 11.13 -2.58 -7.01
N THR A 314 10.90 -3.15 -5.84
CA THR A 314 11.93 -3.74 -4.98
C THR A 314 12.54 -4.99 -5.63
N LEU A 315 11.69 -5.80 -6.27
CA LEU A 315 12.12 -6.99 -7.00
C LEU A 315 12.90 -6.63 -8.27
N ALA A 316 12.57 -5.52 -8.93
CA ALA A 316 13.37 -4.99 -10.02
C ALA A 316 14.75 -4.50 -9.56
N ALA A 317 14.85 -3.88 -8.38
CA ALA A 317 16.13 -3.56 -7.76
C ALA A 317 16.95 -4.83 -7.46
N LEU A 318 16.32 -5.88 -6.90
CA LEU A 318 16.99 -7.17 -6.71
C LEU A 318 17.47 -7.76 -8.05
N ALA A 319 16.63 -7.71 -9.09
CA ALA A 319 16.94 -8.23 -10.43
C ALA A 319 18.23 -7.65 -11.03
N CYS A 320 18.56 -6.39 -10.72
CA CYS A 320 19.79 -5.74 -11.17
C CYS A 320 21.08 -6.36 -10.58
N VAL A 321 21.00 -7.11 -9.48
CA VAL A 321 22.16 -7.75 -8.84
C VAL A 321 22.14 -9.28 -8.92
N LEU A 322 21.08 -9.87 -9.47
CA LEU A 322 21.00 -11.31 -9.71
C LEU A 322 21.91 -11.72 -10.88
N PRO A 323 22.42 -12.97 -10.90
CA PRO A 323 23.22 -13.48 -12.01
C PRO A 323 22.39 -13.84 -13.26
N ARG A 324 21.06 -13.91 -13.13
CA ARG A 324 20.13 -14.33 -14.19
C ARG A 324 19.07 -13.27 -14.47
N PRO A 325 18.52 -13.20 -15.70
CA PRO A 325 17.38 -12.36 -16.00
C PRO A 325 16.17 -12.65 -15.11
N THR A 326 15.41 -11.62 -14.80
CA THR A 326 14.16 -11.68 -14.02
C THR A 326 12.97 -11.47 -14.92
N THR A 327 11.83 -12.09 -14.62
CA THR A 327 10.56 -11.87 -15.33
C THR A 327 9.49 -11.37 -14.37
N LEU A 328 8.94 -10.20 -14.66
CA LEU A 328 7.80 -9.61 -13.95
C LEU A 328 6.58 -9.61 -14.88
N THR A 329 5.50 -10.29 -14.54
CA THR A 329 4.26 -10.30 -15.34
C THR A 329 3.20 -9.37 -14.75
N ASP A 330 2.15 -9.09 -15.52
CA ASP A 330 1.01 -8.26 -15.11
C ASP A 330 1.43 -6.83 -14.70
N VAL A 331 2.45 -6.29 -15.36
CA VAL A 331 3.07 -5.00 -14.98
C VAL A 331 2.25 -3.77 -15.38
N GLY A 332 1.21 -3.93 -16.20
CA GLY A 332 0.37 -2.82 -16.66
C GLY A 332 -0.36 -2.09 -15.53
N ILE A 333 -0.66 -2.79 -14.42
CA ILE A 333 -1.26 -2.20 -13.21
C ILE A 333 -0.40 -1.10 -12.58
N LEU A 334 0.90 -1.05 -12.90
CA LEU A 334 1.85 -0.08 -12.34
C LEU A 334 1.74 1.30 -12.99
N ARG A 335 1.16 1.41 -14.20
CA ARG A 335 1.09 2.68 -14.96
C ARG A 335 0.20 3.74 -14.31
N VAL A 336 -0.84 3.28 -13.61
CA VAL A 336 -1.88 4.13 -12.98
C VAL A 336 -1.71 4.26 -11.46
N LYS A 337 -0.48 4.04 -10.97
CA LYS A 337 -0.12 4.19 -9.55
C LYS A 337 0.27 5.65 -9.26
N GLU A 338 1.03 5.86 -8.18
CA GLU A 338 1.51 7.17 -7.74
C GLU A 338 2.22 7.93 -8.88
N SER A 339 3.04 7.23 -9.67
CA SER A 339 3.58 7.65 -10.97
C SER A 339 3.26 6.60 -12.05
N ASP A 340 3.74 6.79 -13.29
CA ASP A 340 3.97 5.63 -14.17
C ASP A 340 5.14 4.83 -13.59
N ARG A 341 4.82 3.91 -12.69
CA ARG A 341 5.80 3.13 -11.94
C ARG A 341 6.49 2.08 -12.81
N LEU A 342 5.84 1.62 -13.87
CA LEU A 342 6.48 0.72 -14.85
C LEU A 342 7.64 1.44 -15.54
N GLU A 343 7.40 2.67 -16.00
CA GLU A 343 8.47 3.49 -16.59
C GLU A 343 9.54 3.87 -15.55
N GLY A 344 9.13 4.13 -14.30
CA GLY A 344 10.05 4.31 -13.18
C GLY A 344 10.98 3.11 -12.94
N ILE A 345 10.46 1.89 -12.99
CA ILE A 345 11.26 0.66 -12.90
C ILE A 345 12.24 0.56 -14.06
N ARG A 346 11.79 0.79 -15.30
CA ARG A 346 12.65 0.76 -16.50
C ARG A 346 13.78 1.78 -16.39
N THR A 347 13.46 2.98 -15.89
CA THR A 347 14.44 4.04 -15.64
C THR A 347 15.46 3.64 -14.57
N LEU A 348 15.04 3.06 -13.45
CA LEU A 348 15.94 2.56 -12.40
C LEU A 348 16.92 1.51 -12.96
N VAL A 349 16.39 0.53 -13.68
CA VAL A 349 17.20 -0.55 -14.29
C VAL A 349 18.22 0.04 -15.26
N ALA A 350 17.79 0.93 -16.16
CA ALA A 350 18.67 1.57 -17.14
C ALA A 350 19.72 2.48 -16.48
N ALA A 351 19.36 3.24 -15.45
CA ALA A 351 20.28 4.10 -14.70
C ALA A 351 21.41 3.30 -14.04
N TYR A 352 21.10 2.10 -13.56
CA TYR A 352 22.10 1.17 -13.01
C TYR A 352 22.84 0.37 -14.12
N GLY A 353 22.52 0.57 -15.39
CA GLY A 353 23.19 -0.07 -16.54
C GLY A 353 22.59 -1.40 -16.99
N GLY A 354 21.47 -1.83 -16.39
CA GLY A 354 20.71 -2.99 -16.85
C GLY A 354 19.87 -2.69 -18.10
N THR A 355 19.19 -3.70 -18.63
CA THR A 355 18.29 -3.57 -19.77
C THR A 355 16.93 -4.16 -19.46
N THR A 356 15.87 -3.56 -20.00
CA THR A 356 14.50 -4.10 -19.88
C THR A 356 13.88 -4.37 -21.24
N GLU A 357 13.24 -5.52 -21.37
CA GLU A 357 12.44 -5.90 -22.54
C GLU A 357 10.97 -5.95 -22.08
N LEU A 358 10.11 -5.11 -22.67
CA LEU A 358 8.68 -5.10 -22.38
C LEU A 358 7.94 -5.74 -23.55
N SER A 359 7.17 -6.78 -23.27
CA SER A 359 6.30 -7.44 -24.23
C SER A 359 4.85 -7.35 -23.76
N ALA A 360 3.96 -6.93 -24.65
CA ALA A 360 2.51 -6.99 -24.43
C ALA A 360 1.96 -8.27 -25.07
N GLY A 361 1.39 -9.16 -24.25
CA GLY A 361 0.53 -10.25 -24.73
C GLY A 361 -0.92 -9.77 -24.89
N ALA A 362 -1.81 -10.68 -25.31
CA ALA A 362 -3.24 -10.37 -25.47
C ALA A 362 -3.90 -9.84 -24.19
N ASP A 363 -3.51 -10.38 -23.03
CA ASP A 363 -4.16 -10.07 -21.75
C ASP A 363 -3.23 -9.45 -20.68
N THR A 364 -1.91 -9.49 -20.87
CA THR A 364 -0.95 -9.05 -19.85
C THR A 364 0.31 -8.43 -20.45
N GLU A 365 0.88 -7.44 -19.75
CA GLU A 365 2.22 -6.92 -20.02
C GLU A 365 3.25 -7.69 -19.18
N THR A 366 4.37 -8.08 -19.80
CA THR A 366 5.50 -8.75 -19.14
C THR A 366 6.78 -7.94 -19.34
N LEU A 367 7.48 -7.67 -18.24
CA LEU A 367 8.77 -7.01 -18.21
C LEU A 367 9.86 -8.02 -17.88
N ARG A 368 10.77 -8.24 -18.82
CA ARG A 368 12.00 -9.00 -18.59
C ARG A 368 13.14 -8.04 -18.27
N ILE A 369 13.83 -8.28 -17.17
CA ILE A 369 14.95 -7.46 -16.67
C ILE A 369 16.24 -8.24 -16.83
N LEU A 370 17.20 -7.67 -17.55
CA LEU A 370 18.55 -8.20 -17.71
C LEU A 370 19.52 -7.38 -16.85
N PRO A 371 20.25 -8.00 -15.91
CA PRO A 371 21.24 -7.30 -15.09
C PRO A 371 22.41 -6.79 -15.96
N PRO A 372 23.09 -5.71 -15.55
CA PRO A 372 24.28 -5.22 -16.24
C PRO A 372 25.41 -6.26 -16.20
N LYS A 373 26.20 -6.32 -17.28
CA LYS A 373 27.46 -7.11 -17.29
C LYS A 373 28.54 -6.48 -16.41
N VAL A 374 28.56 -5.15 -16.30
CA VAL A 374 29.52 -4.37 -15.53
C VAL A 374 28.75 -3.39 -14.66
N LYS A 375 29.00 -3.41 -13.35
CA LYS A 375 28.38 -2.46 -12.42
C LYS A 375 28.90 -1.05 -12.71
N PRO A 376 28.05 -0.01 -12.70
CA PRO A 376 28.51 1.36 -12.82
C PRO A 376 29.25 1.79 -11.56
N ALA A 377 30.09 2.83 -11.67
CA ALA A 377 30.77 3.43 -10.51
C ALA A 377 29.80 4.22 -9.60
N ARG A 378 28.71 4.74 -10.19
CA ARG A 378 27.60 5.44 -9.53
C ARG A 378 26.39 5.45 -10.47
N PHE A 379 25.20 5.60 -9.93
CA PHE A 379 23.98 5.81 -10.71
C PHE A 379 23.12 6.92 -10.11
N ALA A 380 22.25 7.51 -10.93
CA ALA A 380 21.38 8.59 -10.52
C ALA A 380 19.93 8.25 -10.86
N MET A 381 18.99 8.63 -9.98
CA MET A 381 17.57 8.39 -10.19
C MET A 381 16.74 9.58 -9.71
N ASP A 382 15.66 9.87 -10.45
CA ASP A 382 14.57 10.71 -9.97
C ASP A 382 13.45 9.79 -9.44
N SER A 383 13.00 10.02 -8.21
CA SER A 383 11.90 9.28 -7.58
C SER A 383 10.55 9.50 -8.26
N ARG A 384 10.39 10.61 -8.99
CA ARG A 384 9.13 11.07 -9.61
C ARG A 384 7.99 11.22 -8.60
N GLY A 385 8.33 11.53 -7.35
CA GLY A 385 7.38 11.56 -6.23
C GLY A 385 6.85 10.19 -5.80
N ASP A 386 7.38 9.08 -6.33
CA ASP A 386 6.99 7.72 -5.96
C ASP A 386 7.95 7.15 -4.91
N HIS A 387 7.44 7.04 -3.70
CA HIS A 387 8.15 6.48 -2.55
C HIS A 387 8.74 5.09 -2.77
N ARG A 388 8.09 4.23 -3.57
CA ARG A 388 8.56 2.86 -3.83
C ARG A 388 9.76 2.88 -4.76
N LEU A 389 9.81 3.81 -5.71
CA LEU A 389 10.96 3.99 -6.59
C LEU A 389 12.17 4.52 -5.81
N ALA A 390 11.97 5.53 -4.95
CA ALA A 390 13.01 6.07 -4.07
C ALA A 390 13.64 4.97 -3.17
N MET A 391 12.80 4.22 -2.45
CA MET A 391 13.27 3.15 -1.56
C MET A 391 13.90 1.98 -2.33
N SER A 392 13.40 1.66 -3.53
CA SER A 392 13.99 0.61 -4.37
C SER A 392 15.37 1.00 -4.91
N ALA A 393 15.56 2.26 -5.31
CA ALA A 393 16.85 2.77 -5.73
C ALA A 393 17.88 2.71 -4.60
N ALA A 394 17.49 3.15 -3.41
CA ALA A 394 18.35 3.10 -2.23
C ALA A 394 18.65 1.65 -1.81
N THR A 395 17.67 0.74 -1.95
CA THR A 395 17.88 -0.70 -1.75
C THR A 395 18.89 -1.25 -2.77
N LEU A 396 18.78 -0.88 -4.05
CA LEU A 396 19.76 -1.27 -5.08
C LEU A 396 21.17 -0.74 -4.76
N CYS A 397 21.29 0.49 -4.25
CA CYS A 397 22.56 1.06 -3.79
C CYS A 397 23.21 0.16 -2.73
N VAL A 398 22.47 -0.25 -1.70
CA VAL A 398 22.96 -1.18 -0.66
C VAL A 398 23.33 -2.55 -1.24
N LEU A 399 22.43 -3.15 -2.04
CA LEU A 399 22.63 -4.47 -2.63
C LEU A 399 23.86 -4.54 -3.53
N SER A 400 24.06 -3.51 -4.34
CA SER A 400 25.14 -3.44 -5.33
C SER A 400 26.48 -3.01 -4.74
N GLY A 401 26.46 -2.21 -3.67
CA GLY A 401 27.60 -1.46 -3.16
C GLY A 401 27.95 -0.22 -4.00
N VAL A 402 27.03 0.25 -4.86
CA VAL A 402 27.26 1.38 -5.77
C VAL A 402 26.55 2.63 -5.25
N PRO A 403 27.23 3.79 -5.12
CA PRO A 403 26.62 5.05 -4.71
C PRO A 403 25.47 5.51 -5.61
N LEU A 404 24.46 6.12 -4.98
CA LEU A 404 23.25 6.65 -5.63
C LEU A 404 23.15 8.17 -5.43
N ASP A 405 22.87 8.90 -6.50
CA ASP A 405 22.36 10.28 -6.42
C ASP A 405 20.84 10.25 -6.67
N LEU A 406 20.04 10.56 -5.65
CA LEU A 406 18.57 10.49 -5.70
C LEU A 406 17.94 11.89 -5.68
N THR A 407 16.96 12.12 -6.56
CA THR A 407 16.11 13.33 -6.55
C THR A 407 14.72 13.02 -5.97
N GLY A 408 14.22 13.89 -5.11
CA GLY A 408 12.94 13.74 -4.37
C GLY A 408 12.94 12.66 -3.27
N PRO A 409 13.96 12.59 -2.39
CA PRO A 409 14.06 11.59 -1.32
C PRO A 409 12.93 11.66 -0.27
N GLU A 410 12.25 12.80 -0.14
CA GLU A 410 11.23 13.07 0.87
C GLU A 410 9.94 12.26 0.67
N CYS A 411 9.68 11.78 -0.54
CA CYS A 411 8.45 11.03 -0.84
C CYS A 411 8.31 9.76 0.00
N VAL A 412 9.40 9.21 0.55
CA VAL A 412 9.37 8.00 1.40
C VAL A 412 8.47 8.13 2.63
N GLU A 413 8.24 9.34 3.13
CA GLU A 413 7.36 9.64 4.28
C GLU A 413 5.93 9.13 4.09
N LYS A 414 5.49 8.95 2.83
CA LYS A 414 4.16 8.43 2.51
C LYS A 414 3.90 7.05 3.12
N SER A 415 4.90 6.17 3.14
CA SER A 415 4.78 4.81 3.70
C SER A 415 5.83 4.45 4.74
N PHE A 416 7.00 5.07 4.72
CA PHE A 416 8.12 4.73 5.61
C PHE A 416 8.93 5.97 5.99
N PRO A 417 8.41 6.84 6.87
CA PRO A 417 9.11 8.05 7.32
C PRO A 417 10.51 7.78 7.89
N GLY A 418 10.68 6.65 8.58
CA GLY A 418 11.96 6.23 9.15
C GLY A 418 12.95 5.58 8.18
N PHE A 419 12.66 5.49 6.88
CA PHE A 419 13.46 4.71 5.93
C PHE A 419 14.94 5.10 5.92
N TRP A 420 15.23 6.40 5.77
CA TRP A 420 16.61 6.90 5.76
C TRP A 420 17.33 6.63 7.09
N ARG A 421 16.63 6.73 8.23
CA ARG A 421 17.18 6.38 9.55
C ARG A 421 17.55 4.89 9.63
N GLN A 422 16.73 4.00 9.07
CA GLN A 422 17.04 2.57 9.03
C GLN A 422 18.24 2.27 8.13
N LEU A 423 18.39 2.96 7.00
CA LEU A 423 19.59 2.84 6.17
C LEU A 423 20.85 3.34 6.90
N ALA A 424 20.77 4.47 7.61
CA ALA A 424 21.87 4.96 8.43
C ALA A 424 22.28 3.94 9.51
N ARG A 425 21.30 3.28 10.16
CA ARG A 425 21.58 2.19 11.10
C ARG A 425 22.32 1.03 10.43
N ALA A 426 22.04 0.73 9.17
CA ALA A 426 22.77 -0.27 8.39
C ALA A 426 24.15 0.21 7.89
N GLY A 427 24.61 1.40 8.30
CA GLY A 427 25.91 1.95 7.91
C GLY A 427 25.92 2.74 6.61
N VAL A 428 24.76 3.03 6.02
CA VAL A 428 24.66 3.92 4.84
C VAL A 428 24.88 5.37 5.27
N ARG A 429 25.73 6.10 4.55
CA ARG A 429 25.88 7.55 4.73
C ARG A 429 25.06 8.30 3.69
N TYR A 430 24.44 9.40 4.08
CA TYR A 430 23.76 10.26 3.13
C TYR A 430 23.91 11.75 3.46
N SER A 431 23.91 12.60 2.43
CA SER A 431 24.10 14.05 2.52
C SER A 431 23.29 14.81 1.50
#